data_AF-A0A815LID2-F1
#
_entry.id   AF-A0A815LID2-F1
#
_cell.length_a   1.000
_cell.length_b   1.000
_cell.length_c   1.000
_cell.angle_alpha   90.00
_cell.angle_beta   90.00
_cell.angle_gamma   90.00
#
_symmetry.space_group_name_H-M   'P 1'
#
loop_
_entity.id
_entity.type
_entity.pdbx_description
1 polymer ?
#
loop_
_entity_poly.entity_id
_entity_poly.type
_entity_poly.pdbx_seq_one_letter_code
_entity_poly.pdbx_strand_id
1 'polypeptide(L)'
;MFFQDEMSHGTQIKILLDLPNGFQGLLKPYRVPRNYQTPSDHFYFSDIERHYAEIAAFHVDKILGFNRVPPVIGRVLNITSDIREKATHKLARTFFISPGKESFF
;
A
#
# COMPACT_ATOMS: atom_id res chain seq x y z
N MET A 1 6.37 -0.36 15.19
CA MET A 1 5.71 0.47 14.16
C MET A 1 4.79 1.36 14.96
N PHE A 2 5.05 2.66 14.94
CA PHE A 2 4.55 3.55 15.99
C PHE A 2 3.44 4.47 15.49
N PHE A 3 3.46 4.82 14.21
CA PHE A 3 2.55 5.82 13.68
C PHE A 3 2.29 5.55 12.20
N GLN A 4 1.03 5.77 11.80
CA GLN A 4 0.56 5.54 10.44
C GLN A 4 -0.42 6.61 10.04
N ASP A 5 -0.12 7.27 8.92
CA ASP A 5 -0.98 8.33 8.40
C ASP A 5 -1.26 8.14 6.92
N GLU A 6 -2.43 8.62 6.52
CA GLU A 6 -2.80 8.68 5.12
C GLU A 6 -2.03 9.82 4.44
N MET A 7 -1.36 9.53 3.34
CA MET A 7 -0.70 10.58 2.56
C MET A 7 -1.75 11.45 1.85
N SER A 8 -1.82 12.73 2.22
CA SER A 8 -2.83 13.68 1.73
C SER A 8 -2.68 14.06 0.25
N HIS A 9 -1.52 13.81 -0.37
CA HIS A 9 -1.20 14.26 -1.73
C HIS A 9 -0.94 13.08 -2.68
N GLY A 10 -1.99 12.33 -3.01
CA GLY A 10 -1.94 11.23 -3.97
C GLY A 10 -3.30 11.00 -4.64
N THR A 11 -3.30 10.29 -5.77
CA THR A 11 -4.53 9.91 -6.49
C THR A 11 -5.17 8.64 -5.93
N GLN A 12 -4.42 7.86 -5.17
CA GLN A 12 -4.85 6.59 -4.57
C GLN A 12 -4.32 6.45 -3.14
N ILE A 13 -4.94 5.58 -2.35
CA ILE A 13 -4.60 5.35 -0.94
C ILE A 13 -3.15 4.90 -0.80
N LYS A 14 -2.40 5.62 0.04
CA LYS A 14 -1.04 5.29 0.46
C LYS A 14 -0.90 5.61 1.94
N ILE A 15 -0.30 4.69 2.69
CA ILE A 15 -0.11 4.85 4.13
C ILE A 15 1.39 5.05 4.38
N LEU A 16 1.75 6.14 5.06
CA LEU A 16 3.10 6.37 5.54
C LEU A 16 3.28 5.58 6.84
N LEU A 17 4.37 4.83 6.94
CA LEU A 17 4.65 3.92 8.03
C LEU A 17 5.88 4.36 8.81
N ASP A 18 5.72 4.69 10.09
CA ASP A 18 6.87 4.94 10.97
C ASP A 18 7.35 3.64 11.61
N LEU A 19 8.57 3.25 11.23
CA LEU A 19 9.23 2.02 11.70
C LEU A 19 9.91 2.25 13.05
N PRO A 20 10.11 1.19 13.86
CA PRO A 20 10.69 1.34 15.20
C PRO A 20 12.06 2.00 15.27
N ASN A 21 12.81 1.89 14.19
CA ASN A 21 14.17 2.40 14.04
C ASN A 21 14.21 3.85 13.51
N GLY A 22 13.09 4.56 13.51
CA GLY A 22 12.98 5.96 13.07
C GLY A 22 12.96 6.16 11.55
N PHE A 23 13.01 5.08 10.77
CA PHE A 23 12.83 5.16 9.32
C PHE A 23 11.36 5.14 8.93
N GLN A 24 11.09 5.65 7.72
CA GLN A 24 9.77 5.66 7.14
C GLN A 24 9.67 4.69 5.97
N GLY A 25 8.51 4.05 5.83
CA GLY A 25 8.16 3.21 4.69
C GLY A 25 6.85 3.68 4.06
N LEU A 26 6.69 3.43 2.76
CA LEU A 26 5.44 3.68 2.05
C LEU A 26 4.69 2.37 1.84
N LEU A 27 3.45 2.30 2.29
CA LEU A 27 2.58 1.15 2.08
C LEU A 27 1.54 1.44 1.01
N LYS A 28 1.48 0.55 0.01
CA LYS A 28 0.38 0.44 -0.95
C LYS A 28 -0.39 -0.85 -0.67
N PRO A 29 -1.70 -0.78 -0.33
CA PRO A 29 -2.45 -1.96 0.07
C PRO A 29 -2.72 -2.91 -1.11
N TYR A 30 -2.91 -4.19 -0.80
CA TYR A 30 -3.46 -5.15 -1.73
C TYR A 30 -4.91 -4.77 -2.09
N ARG A 31 -5.22 -4.66 -3.38
CA ARG A 31 -6.57 -4.32 -3.88
C ARG A 31 -7.17 -5.38 -4.80
N VAL A 32 -6.35 -6.00 -5.65
CA VAL A 32 -6.78 -6.99 -6.65
C VAL A 32 -5.87 -8.21 -6.66
N PRO A 33 -6.39 -9.39 -7.05
CA PRO A 33 -5.60 -10.61 -7.17
C PRO A 33 -4.59 -10.52 -8.30
N ARG A 34 -3.56 -11.37 -8.24
CA ARG A 34 -2.43 -11.35 -9.18
C ARG A 34 -2.83 -11.61 -10.64
N ASN A 35 -3.92 -12.33 -10.85
CA ASN A 35 -4.48 -12.63 -12.17
C ASN A 35 -5.43 -11.54 -12.70
N TYR A 36 -5.69 -10.49 -11.92
CA TYR A 36 -6.48 -9.36 -12.40
C TYR A 36 -5.76 -8.65 -13.54
N GLN A 37 -6.52 -8.35 -14.60
CA GLN A 37 -6.07 -7.54 -15.72
C GLN A 37 -6.93 -6.28 -15.80
N THR A 38 -6.30 -5.17 -16.15
CA THR A 38 -6.99 -3.91 -16.39
C THR A 38 -7.95 -4.12 -17.58
N PRO A 39 -9.25 -3.83 -17.43
CA PRO A 39 -10.22 -3.92 -18.52
C PRO A 39 -9.79 -3.08 -19.73
N SER A 40 -10.12 -3.53 -20.94
CA SER A 40 -9.67 -2.86 -22.18
C SER A 40 -10.31 -1.48 -22.40
N ASP A 41 -11.44 -1.22 -21.76
CA ASP A 41 -12.17 0.05 -21.76
C ASP A 41 -11.65 1.03 -20.68
N HIS A 42 -10.69 0.63 -19.84
CA HIS A 42 -10.06 1.50 -18.87
C HIS A 42 -8.90 2.28 -19.49
N PHE A 43 -9.00 3.61 -19.44
CA PHE A 43 -7.86 4.50 -19.71
C PHE A 43 -6.79 4.38 -18.61
N TYR A 44 -5.53 4.71 -18.95
CA TYR A 44 -4.39 4.61 -18.03
C TYR A 44 -4.57 5.40 -16.72
N PHE A 45 -5.30 6.52 -16.75
CA PHE A 45 -5.57 7.34 -15.55
C PHE A 45 -6.68 6.76 -14.66
N SER A 46 -7.45 5.79 -15.16
CA SER A 46 -8.46 5.05 -14.41
C SER A 46 -7.92 3.73 -13.85
N ASP A 47 -6.66 3.39 -14.14
CA ASP A 47 -6.07 2.15 -13.68
C ASP A 47 -5.77 2.19 -12.18
N ILE A 48 -5.96 1.05 -11.52
CA ILE A 48 -5.69 0.92 -10.09
C ILE A 48 -4.22 0.59 -9.86
N GLU A 49 -3.62 1.18 -8.83
CA GLU A 49 -2.28 0.82 -8.41
C GLU A 49 -2.27 -0.61 -7.84
N ARG A 50 -1.29 -1.41 -8.28
CA ARG A 50 -1.08 -2.80 -7.84
C ARG A 50 0.17 -2.87 -6.98
N HIS A 51 0.03 -3.18 -5.70
CA HIS A 51 1.18 -3.32 -4.78
C HIS A 51 2.27 -4.27 -5.30
N TYR A 52 1.90 -5.35 -6.00
CA TYR A 52 2.87 -6.30 -6.54
C TYR A 52 3.65 -5.77 -7.75
N ALA A 53 3.15 -4.73 -8.44
CA ALA A 53 3.88 -4.10 -9.53
C ALA A 53 5.10 -3.33 -9.02
N GLU A 54 4.99 -2.66 -7.86
CA GLU A 54 6.13 -1.98 -7.21
C GLU A 54 7.24 -2.96 -6.80
N ILE A 55 6.84 -4.10 -6.21
CA ILE A 55 7.78 -5.16 -5.84
C ILE A 55 8.48 -5.70 -7.09
N ALA A 56 7.72 -6.02 -8.14
CA ALA A 56 8.27 -6.52 -9.39
C ALA A 56 9.20 -5.49 -10.05
N ALA A 57 8.83 -4.21 -10.08
CA ALA A 57 9.64 -3.14 -10.65
C ALA A 57 11.01 -3.03 -9.97
N PHE A 58 11.05 -3.09 -8.63
CA PHE A 58 12.31 -3.11 -7.88
C PHE A 58 13.20 -4.29 -8.29
N HIS A 59 12.65 -5.50 -8.36
CA HIS A 59 13.43 -6.69 -8.73
C HIS A 59 13.88 -6.65 -10.20
N VAL A 60 13.04 -6.21 -11.13
CA VAL A 60 13.40 -6.05 -12.55
C VAL A 60 14.49 -5.00 -12.72
N ASP A 61 14.37 -3.84 -12.06
CA ASP A 61 15.38 -2.78 -12.09
C ASP A 61 16.75 -3.27 -11.58
N LYS A 62 16.75 -4.08 -10.53
CA LYS A 62 17.96 -4.75 -10.01
C LYS A 62 18.54 -5.77 -10.99
N ILE A 63 17.71 -6.64 -11.58
CA ILE A 63 18.15 -7.68 -12.54
C ILE A 63 18.75 -7.03 -13.80
N LEU A 64 18.20 -5.91 -14.25
CA LEU A 64 18.70 -5.16 -15.41
C LEU A 64 19.92 -4.29 -15.08
N GLY A 65 20.39 -4.28 -13.82
CA GLY A 65 21.58 -3.55 -13.38
C GLY A 65 21.38 -2.04 -13.25
N PHE A 66 20.14 -1.54 -13.30
CA PHE A 66 19.87 -0.12 -13.19
C PHE A 66 20.07 0.42 -11.78
N ASN A 67 19.57 -0.30 -10.75
CA ASN A 67 19.68 0.07 -9.34
C ASN A 67 19.19 1.49 -9.01
N ARG A 68 18.05 1.90 -9.58
CA ARG A 68 17.45 3.23 -9.43
C ARG A 68 16.16 3.23 -8.62
N VAL A 69 15.50 2.08 -8.48
CA VAL A 69 14.25 1.95 -7.74
C VAL A 69 14.55 1.74 -6.26
N PRO A 70 13.91 2.47 -5.33
CA PRO A 70 14.11 2.24 -3.89
C PRO A 70 13.72 0.80 -3.51
N PRO A 71 14.28 0.22 -2.43
CA PRO A 71 13.92 -1.12 -2.01
C PRO A 71 12.43 -1.28 -1.69
N VAL A 72 11.78 -2.28 -2.28
CA VAL A 72 10.36 -2.60 -2.04
C VAL A 72 10.22 -4.07 -1.68
N ILE A 73 9.43 -4.36 -0.64
CA ILE A 73 9.12 -5.73 -0.19
C ILE A 73 7.61 -5.95 -0.04
N GLY A 74 7.17 -7.20 -0.18
CA GLY A 74 5.82 -7.61 0.20
C GLY A 74 5.74 -7.95 1.69
N ARG A 75 4.64 -7.55 2.34
CA ARG A 75 4.37 -7.88 3.74
C ARG A 75 2.88 -8.12 3.98
N VAL A 76 2.57 -9.16 4.74
CA VAL A 76 1.23 -9.39 5.28
C VAL A 76 1.16 -8.73 6.66
N LEU A 77 0.12 -7.94 6.88
CA LEU A 77 -0.10 -7.18 8.11
C LEU A 77 -1.48 -7.50 8.67
N ASN A 78 -1.58 -7.53 10.00
CA ASN A 78 -2.87 -7.58 10.68
C ASN A 78 -3.50 -6.19 10.67
N ILE A 79 -4.67 -6.04 10.04
CA ILE A 79 -5.32 -4.73 9.88
C ILE A 79 -5.63 -4.09 11.24
N THR A 80 -6.05 -4.86 12.23
CA THR A 80 -6.38 -4.34 13.56
C THR A 80 -5.12 -3.91 14.31
N SER A 81 -4.22 -4.87 14.60
CA SER A 81 -3.10 -4.66 15.52
C SER A 81 -1.89 -4.02 14.86
N ASP A 82 -1.68 -4.23 13.56
CA ASP A 82 -0.58 -3.61 12.85
C ASP A 82 -0.94 -2.26 12.28
N ILE A 83 -2.20 -1.97 11.93
CA ILE A 83 -2.59 -0.71 11.29
C ILE A 83 -3.49 0.15 12.19
N ARG A 84 -4.73 -0.28 12.44
CA ARG A 84 -5.77 0.53 13.08
C ARG A 84 -5.37 1.06 14.45
N GLU A 85 -4.82 0.21 15.32
CA GLU A 85 -4.39 0.58 16.67
C GLU A 85 -3.21 1.57 16.69
N LYS A 86 -2.51 1.72 15.55
CA LYS A 86 -1.33 2.59 15.37
C LYS A 86 -1.59 3.75 14.41
N ALA A 87 -2.83 3.90 13.94
CA ALA A 87 -3.23 4.91 12.98
C ALA A 87 -3.45 6.28 13.65
N THR A 88 -3.24 7.34 12.88
CA THR A 88 -3.68 8.69 13.28
C THR A 88 -5.17 8.72 13.54
N HIS A 89 -5.64 9.69 14.33
CA HIS A 89 -7.08 9.89 14.52
C HIS A 89 -7.84 10.07 13.20
N LYS A 90 -7.19 10.66 12.18
CA LYS A 90 -7.77 10.81 10.84
C LYS A 90 -7.95 9.45 10.17
N LEU A 91 -6.89 8.65 10.06
CA LEU A 91 -6.93 7.33 9.42
C LEU A 91 -7.76 6.32 10.23
N ALA A 92 -7.68 6.32 11.56
CA ALA A 92 -8.43 5.41 12.43
C ALA A 92 -9.96 5.55 12.28
N ARG A 93 -10.47 6.74 11.93
CA ARG A 93 -11.89 6.98 11.69
C ARG A 93 -12.39 6.45 10.36
N THR A 94 -11.50 5.99 9.47
CA THR A 94 -11.89 5.41 8.18
C THR A 94 -12.15 3.91 8.22
N PHE A 95 -11.87 3.27 9.37
CA PHE A 95 -12.10 1.85 9.57
C PHE A 95 -13.57 1.54 9.82
N PHE A 96 -14.06 0.46 9.23
CA PHE A 96 -15.40 -0.07 9.42
C PHE A 96 -15.40 -1.60 9.22
N ILE A 97 -16.46 -2.26 9.71
CA ILE A 97 -16.64 -3.69 9.51
C ILE A 97 -17.59 -3.87 8.32
N SER A 98 -17.08 -4.43 7.23
CA SER A 98 -17.93 -4.87 6.12
C SER A 98 -18.67 -6.16 6.50
N PRO A 99 -19.72 -6.56 5.77
CA PRO A 99 -20.41 -7.83 6.03
C PRO A 99 -19.49 -9.07 6.04
N GLY A 100 -18.31 -8.98 5.41
CA GLY A 100 -17.32 -10.04 5.35
C GLY A 100 -16.23 -9.97 6.43
N LYS A 101 -15.58 -8.81 6.60
CA LYS A 101 -14.39 -8.59 7.47
C LYS A 101 -14.14 -7.09 7.77
N GLU A 102 -13.18 -6.79 8.64
CA GLU A 102 -12.66 -5.43 8.87
C GLU A 102 -12.04 -4.82 7.60
N SER A 103 -12.38 -3.57 7.32
CA SER A 103 -12.03 -2.80 6.13
C SER A 103 -11.75 -1.34 6.49
N PHE A 104 -11.15 -0.58 5.59
CA PHE A 104 -11.01 0.87 5.70
C PHE A 104 -11.05 1.52 4.31
N PHE A 105 -11.43 2.80 4.25
CA PHE A 105 -11.44 3.61 3.03
C PHE A 105 -10.23 4.55 2.96
#